data_AF-A0A822FGB6-F1
#
_entry.id   AF-A0A822FGB6-F1
#
_cell.length_a   1.000
_cell.length_b   1.000
_cell.length_c   1.000
_cell.angle_alpha   90.00
_cell.angle_beta   90.00
_cell.angle_gamma   90.00
#
_symmetry.space_group_name_H-M   'P 1'
#
loop_
_entity.id
_entity.type
_entity.pdbx_description
1 polymer ?
#
loop_
_entity_poly.entity_id
_entity_poly.type
_entity_poly.pdbx_seq_one_letter_code
_entity_poly.pdbx_strand_id
1 'polypeptide(L)' 'TGSTKSSMSFEDRRVCRPFLLNCCPHEILSGTRVDLGECTKIHEYALRADYERAATTRN' A
#
# COMPACT_ATOMS: atom_id res chain seq x y z
N THR A 1 27.48 9.20 11.14
CA THR A 1 27.25 8.14 10.14
C THR A 1 25.90 8.40 9.50
N GLY A 2 25.90 8.87 8.25
CA GLY A 2 24.67 9.27 7.56
C GLY A 2 23.85 8.05 7.15
N SER A 3 22.87 7.68 7.97
CA SER A 3 21.89 6.65 7.62
C SER A 3 20.95 7.24 6.57
N THR A 4 21.16 6.86 5.31
CA THR A 4 20.26 7.17 4.20
C THR A 4 18.86 6.67 4.55
N LYS A 5 17.95 7.60 4.82
CA LYS A 5 16.52 7.36 4.94
C LYS A 5 16.08 6.67 3.65
N SER A 6 15.98 5.35 3.68
CA SER A 6 15.50 4.57 2.54
C SER A 6 14.00 4.85 2.44
N SER A 7 13.65 5.92 1.75
CA SER A 7 12.28 6.24 1.38
C SER A 7 11.75 5.07 0.56
N MET A 8 10.98 4.20 1.21
CA MET A 8 10.37 3.04 0.58
C MET A 8 9.45 3.53 -0.53
N SER A 9 9.65 3.06 -1.76
CA SER A 9 8.81 3.42 -2.91
C SER A 9 7.57 2.54 -2.96
N PHE A 10 6.46 3.08 -3.47
CA PHE A 10 5.22 2.32 -3.69
C PHE A 10 5.37 1.18 -4.71
N GLU A 11 6.48 1.15 -5.46
CA GLU A 11 6.85 0.09 -6.41
C GLU A 11 7.51 -1.14 -5.76
N ASP A 12 7.89 -1.04 -4.48
CA ASP A 12 8.51 -2.15 -3.74
C ASP A 12 7.56 -3.36 -3.68
N ARG A 13 8.08 -4.56 -3.91
CA ARG A 13 7.30 -5.81 -3.95
C ARG A 13 6.67 -6.18 -2.60
N ARG A 14 7.15 -5.59 -1.52
CA ARG A 14 6.58 -5.73 -0.16
C ARG A 14 5.32 -4.88 0.01
N VAL A 15 5.13 -3.85 -0.80
CA VAL A 15 3.95 -2.98 -0.76
C VAL A 15 2.76 -3.70 -1.38
N CYS A 16 1.61 -3.57 -0.73
CA CYS A 16 0.37 -4.14 -1.24
C CYS A 16 -0.17 -3.26 -2.38
N ARG A 17 0.09 -3.66 -3.63
CA ARG A 17 -0.49 -2.99 -4.80
C ARG A 17 -2.04 -2.88 -4.75
N PRO A 18 -2.78 -3.94 -4.37
CA PRO A 18 -4.23 -3.83 -4.17
C PRO A 18 -4.63 -2.78 -3.13
N PHE A 19 -3.83 -2.60 -2.07
CA PHE A 19 -4.06 -1.53 -1.10
C PHE A 19 -3.88 -0.15 -1.74
N LEU A 20 -2.85 0.08 -2.55
CA LEU A 20 -2.68 1.36 -3.27
C LEU A 20 -3.89 1.71 -4.15
N LEU A 21 -4.64 0.70 -4.61
CA LEU A 21 -5.85 0.84 -5.42
C LEU A 21 -7.16 0.80 -4.61
N ASN A 22 -7.11 0.83 -3.27
CA ASN A 22 -8.28 0.68 -2.38
C ASN A 22 -9.07 -0.63 -2.61
N CYS A 23 -8.45 -1.69 -3.13
CA CYS A 23 -9.10 -2.95 -3.47
C CYS A 23 -8.49 -4.17 -2.75
N CYS A 24 -7.76 -3.96 -1.65
CA CYS A 24 -7.19 -5.07 -0.89
C CYS A 24 -8.30 -5.86 -0.16
N PRO A 25 -8.45 -7.17 -0.40
CA PRO A 25 -9.50 -7.98 0.22
C PRO A 25 -9.31 -8.09 1.75
N HIS A 26 -8.07 -8.03 2.25
CA HIS A 26 -7.79 -8.04 3.69
C HIS A 26 -8.36 -6.80 4.42
N GLU A 27 -8.37 -5.64 3.75
CA GLU A 27 -8.97 -4.42 4.31
C GLU A 27 -10.50 -4.42 4.13
N ILE A 28 -10.97 -4.80 2.93
CA ILE A 28 -12.41 -4.77 2.60
C ILE A 28 -13.21 -5.79 3.42
N LEU A 29 -12.63 -6.96 3.66
CA LEU A 29 -13.28 -8.03 4.42
C LEU A 29 -12.95 -7.99 5.91
N SER A 30 -12.19 -6.97 6.35
CA SER A 30 -11.80 -6.80 7.75
C SER A 30 -13.03 -6.73 8.65
N GLY A 31 -13.11 -7.63 9.63
CA GLY A 31 -14.23 -7.72 10.57
C GLY A 31 -15.51 -8.34 10.00
N THR A 32 -15.47 -8.95 8.81
CA THR A 32 -16.58 -9.72 8.25
C THR A 32 -16.51 -11.19 8.69
N ARG A 33 -17.59 -11.97 8.45
CA ARG A 33 -17.59 -13.43 8.71
C ARG A 33 -16.56 -14.22 7.87
N VAL A 34 -15.97 -13.58 6.86
CA VAL A 34 -14.96 -14.15 5.96
C VAL A 34 -13.62 -13.41 6.07
N ASP A 35 -13.33 -12.86 7.25
CA ASP A 35 -12.07 -12.18 7.53
C ASP A 35 -10.87 -13.05 7.16
N LEU A 36 -10.00 -12.50 6.31
CA LEU A 36 -8.82 -13.20 5.78
C LEU A 36 -7.58 -12.99 6.68
N GLY A 37 -7.72 -12.30 7.81
CA GLY A 37 -6.64 -11.87 8.67
C GLY A 37 -5.84 -10.69 8.10
N GLU A 38 -4.73 -10.37 8.78
CA GLU A 38 -3.84 -9.27 8.41
C GLU A 38 -3.13 -9.53 7.06
N CYS A 39 -2.97 -8.47 6.27
CA CYS A 39 -2.24 -8.59 5.01
C CYS A 39 -0.75 -8.79 5.27
N THR A 40 -0.12 -9.73 4.56
CA THR A 40 1.34 -9.96 4.61
C THR A 40 2.15 -8.87 3.90
N LYS A 41 1.46 -7.96 3.20
CA LYS A 41 2.04 -6.86 2.43
C LYS A 41 1.84 -5.54 3.17
N ILE A 42 2.70 -4.57 2.89
CA ILE A 42 2.71 -3.27 3.57
C ILE A 42 1.54 -2.41 3.08
N HIS A 43 0.74 -1.92 4.03
CA HIS A 43 -0.41 -1.03 3.85
C HIS A 43 -0.08 0.37 4.41
N GLU A 44 0.79 1.11 3.72
CA GLU A 44 1.18 2.47 4.15
C GLU A 44 0.40 3.53 3.38
N TYR A 45 -0.35 4.37 4.10
CA TYR A 45 -1.15 5.44 3.51
C TYR A 45 -0.29 6.49 2.79
N ALA A 46 0.94 6.73 3.27
CA ALA A 46 1.88 7.61 2.58
C ALA A 46 2.19 7.10 1.16
N LEU A 47 2.40 5.79 0.99
CA LEU A 47 2.66 5.17 -0.31
C LEU A 47 1.44 5.23 -1.23
N ARG A 48 0.22 5.12 -0.69
CA ARG A 48 -1.01 5.32 -1.46
C ARG A 48 -1.09 6.75 -2.00
N ALA A 49 -0.88 7.75 -1.14
CA ALA A 49 -0.90 9.15 -1.55
C ALA A 49 0.16 9.44 -2.63
N ASP A 50 1.37 8.89 -2.48
CA ASP A 50 2.43 9.02 -3.49
C ASP A 50 2.05 8.34 -4.82
N TYR A 51 1.42 7.16 -4.76
CA TYR A 51 0.93 6.43 -5.93
C TYR A 51 -0.19 7.20 -6.66
N GLU A 52 -1.16 7.75 -5.94
CA GLU A 52 -2.26 8.55 -6.50
C GLU A 52 -1.76 9.83 -7.18
N ARG A 53 -0.78 10.50 -6.56
CA ARG A 53 -0.11 11.67 -7.15
C ARG A 53 0.62 11.30 -8.42
N ALA A 54 1.41 10.23 -8.41
CA ALA A 54 2.14 9.75 -9.58
C ALA A 54 1.19 9.29 -10.71
N ALA A 55 0.08 8.65 -10.38
CA ALA A 55 -0.93 8.23 -11.35
C ALA A 55 -1.64 9.41 -12.02
N THR A 56 -1.87 10.50 -11.28
CA THR A 56 -2.53 11.71 -11.79
C THR A 56 -1.63 12.53 -12.73
N THR A 57 -0.31 12.48 -12.55
CA THR A 57 0.67 13.15 -13.42
C THR A 57 0.75 12.54 -14.83
N ARG A 58 0.12 11.38 -15.08
CA ARG A 58 0.07 10.73 -16.40
C ARG A 58 -1.21 11.07 -17.18
N ASN A 59 -1.55 12.36 -17.25
CA ASN A 59 -2.48 12.92 -18.25
C ASN A 59 -1.80 14.08 -18.97
#